data_AF-I0ZB04-F1
#
_entry.id   AF-I0ZB04-F1
#
_cell.length_a   1.000
_cell.length_b   1.000
_cell.length_c   1.000
_cell.angle_alpha   90.00
_cell.angle_beta   90.00
_cell.angle_gamma   90.00
#
_symmetry.space_group_name_H-M   'P 1'
#
loop_
_entity.id
_entity.type
_entity.pdbx_description
1 polymer ?
#
loop_
_entity_poly.entity_id
_entity_poly.type
_entity_poly.pdbx_seq_one_letter_code
_entity_poly.pdbx_strand_id
1 'polypeptide(L)'
;MISCVQLWHHWAVPVLFIAWALADISRYPWYAAAQIGTPPKLLTWLRYTAFVPLYPLGIFGGEMPLIYTSLPYLRDRQLHSLRMPNSLNYAFSYHYFALAGLYVILPAAFLQLYSYMLQQRSKRLSPRAKVA
;
A
#
# COMPACT_ATOMS: atom_id res chain seq x y z
N MET A 1 23.54 -6.31 12.47
CA MET A 1 22.34 -6.96 11.88
C MET A 1 21.11 -6.44 12.60
N ILE A 2 20.17 -5.80 11.91
CA ILE A 2 18.89 -5.38 12.49
C ILE A 2 18.08 -6.66 12.76
N SER A 3 17.79 -6.92 14.02
CA SER A 3 16.86 -7.99 14.44
C SER A 3 15.42 -7.58 14.13
N CYS A 4 14.52 -8.56 14.00
CA CYS A 4 13.08 -8.30 13.80
C CYS A 4 12.51 -7.30 14.82
N VAL A 5 13.00 -7.33 16.08
CA VAL A 5 12.60 -6.40 17.16
C VAL A 5 13.03 -4.95 16.88
N GLN A 6 14.18 -4.75 16.24
CA GLN A 6 14.67 -3.42 15.89
C GLN A 6 13.90 -2.82 14.70
N LEU A 7 13.31 -3.65 13.83
CA LEU A 7 12.49 -3.18 12.72
C LEU A 7 11.23 -2.45 13.20
N TRP A 8 10.65 -2.87 14.33
CA TRP A 8 9.47 -2.22 14.94
C TRP A 8 9.71 -0.76 15.35
N HIS A 9 10.95 -0.40 15.66
CA HIS A 9 11.35 0.95 16.05
C HIS A 9 11.75 1.82 14.85
N HIS A 10 11.67 1.27 13.63
CA HIS A 10 12.00 2.01 12.42
C HIS A 10 10.95 3.08 12.17
N TRP A 11 11.39 4.30 11.82
CA TRP A 11 10.52 5.45 11.58
C TRP A 11 9.42 5.21 10.53
N ALA A 12 9.67 4.30 9.59
CA ALA A 12 8.70 3.94 8.55
C ALA A 12 7.48 3.19 9.11
N VAL A 13 7.58 2.53 10.27
CA VAL A 13 6.46 1.83 10.92
C VAL A 13 5.33 2.79 11.27
N PRO A 14 5.54 3.85 12.09
CA PRO A 14 4.46 4.79 12.41
C PRO A 14 3.95 5.54 11.17
N VAL A 15 4.81 5.85 10.19
CA VAL A 15 4.39 6.48 8.92
C VAL A 15 3.42 5.58 8.16
N LEU A 16 3.74 4.29 8.03
CA LEU A 16 2.89 3.29 7.41
C LEU A 16 1.53 3.20 8.11
N PHE A 17 1.55 3.05 9.44
CA PHE A 17 0.33 2.93 10.24
C PHE A 17 -0.56 4.15 10.11
N ILE A 18 -0.01 5.36 10.25
CA ILE A 18 -0.77 6.60 10.18
C ILE A 18 -1.35 6.79 8.77
N ALA A 19 -0.55 6.55 7.72
CA ALA A 19 -1.00 6.72 6.34
C ALA A 19 -2.21 5.82 6.02
N TRP A 20 -2.12 4.52 6.35
CA TRP A 20 -3.20 3.58 6.09
C TRP A 20 -4.40 3.78 7.03
N ALA A 21 -4.19 4.13 8.29
CA ALA A 21 -5.28 4.47 9.20
C ALA A 21 -6.09 5.68 8.71
N LEU A 22 -5.42 6.74 8.25
CA LEU A 22 -6.09 7.91 7.66
C LEU A 22 -6.85 7.56 6.39
N ALA A 23 -6.30 6.68 5.54
CA ALA A 23 -6.99 6.19 4.36
C ALA A 23 -8.29 5.46 4.75
N ASP A 24 -8.24 4.63 5.79
CA ASP A 24 -9.38 3.88 6.30
C ASP A 24 -10.44 4.76 6.96
N ILE A 25 -10.03 5.77 7.72
CA ILE A 25 -10.92 6.79 8.29
C ILE A 25 -11.67 7.55 7.20
N SER A 26 -11.08 7.77 6.03
CA SER A 26 -11.81 8.38 4.89
C SER A 26 -12.74 7.39 4.19
N ARG A 27 -12.39 6.10 4.17
CA ARG A 27 -13.02 5.07 3.34
C ARG A 27 -14.25 4.44 4.00
N TYR A 28 -14.13 4.01 5.26
CA TYR A 28 -15.20 3.27 5.93
C TYR A 28 -16.43 4.13 6.23
N PRO A 29 -16.31 5.38 6.73
CA PRO A 29 -17.48 6.22 6.92
C PRO A 29 -18.20 6.50 5.60
N TRP A 30 -17.46 6.66 4.49
CA TRP A 30 -18.09 6.82 3.19
C TRP A 30 -18.87 5.57 2.76
N TYR A 31 -18.33 4.37 3.00
CA TYR A 31 -19.05 3.14 2.71
C TYR A 31 -20.30 2.99 3.56
N ALA A 32 -20.23 3.27 4.86
CA ALA A 32 -21.39 3.26 5.75
C ALA A 32 -22.47 4.24 5.28
N ALA A 33 -22.09 5.48 4.97
CA ALA A 33 -23.01 6.50 4.47
C ALA A 33 -23.64 6.12 3.12
N ALA A 34 -22.88 5.46 2.24
CA ALA A 34 -23.39 4.98 0.95
C ALA A 34 -24.41 3.83 1.07
N GLN A 35 -24.43 3.08 2.18
CA GLN A 35 -25.45 2.06 2.43
C GLN A 35 -26.77 2.65 2.92
N ILE A 36 -26.71 3.76 3.67
CA ILE A 36 -27.88 4.39 4.29
C ILE A 36 -28.53 5.42 3.34
N GLY A 37 -27.79 5.87 2.32
CA GLY A 37 -28.30 6.78 1.30
C GLY A 37 -27.19 7.48 0.54
N THR A 38 -27.34 8.80 0.34
CA THR A 38 -26.33 9.60 -0.36
C THR A 38 -25.25 10.06 0.62
N PRO A 39 -23.96 9.69 0.42
CA PRO A 39 -22.89 10.12 1.29
C PRO A 39 -22.70 11.64 1.22
N PRO A 40 -22.37 12.31 2.34
CA PRO A 40 -22.12 13.75 2.36
C PRO A 40 -21.06 14.18 1.33
N LYS A 41 -21.22 15.38 0.75
CA LYS A 41 -20.30 15.92 -0.28
C LYS A 41 -18.87 16.05 0.25
N LEU A 42 -18.70 16.51 1.50
CA LEU A 42 -17.38 16.62 2.13
C LEU A 42 -16.69 15.26 2.27
N LEU A 43 -17.44 14.24 2.69
CA LEU A 43 -16.92 12.89 2.88
C LEU A 43 -16.56 12.23 1.54
N THR A 44 -17.36 12.50 0.51
CA THR A 44 -17.06 12.09 -0.87
C THR A 44 -15.80 12.77 -1.39
N TRP A 45 -15.66 14.08 -1.20
CA TRP A 45 -14.46 14.82 -1.60
C TRP A 45 -13.21 14.30 -0.88
N LEU A 46 -13.29 14.08 0.44
CA LEU A 46 -12.20 13.57 1.26
C LEU A 46 -11.74 12.20 0.75
N ARG A 47 -12.67 11.27 0.54
CA ARG A 47 -12.36 9.93 0.00
C ARG A 47 -11.60 9.99 -1.34
N TYR A 48 -12.06 10.84 -2.27
CA TYR A 48 -11.48 10.92 -3.61
C TYR A 48 -10.29 11.90 -3.71
N THR A 49 -9.83 12.48 -2.60
CA THR A 49 -8.68 13.41 -2.60
C THR A 49 -7.58 12.97 -1.62
N ALA A 50 -7.94 12.35 -0.50
CA ALA A 50 -7.00 11.90 0.52
C ALA A 50 -5.96 10.90 0.00
N PHE A 51 -6.29 10.10 -1.02
CA PHE A 51 -5.35 9.14 -1.61
C PHE A 51 -4.11 9.81 -2.23
N VAL A 52 -4.21 11.08 -2.67
CA VAL A 52 -3.13 11.79 -3.38
C VAL A 52 -1.86 11.89 -2.51
N PRO A 53 -1.91 12.40 -1.27
CA PRO A 53 -0.75 12.39 -0.38
C PRO A 53 -0.56 11.03 0.34
N LEU A 54 -1.64 10.34 0.71
CA LEU A 54 -1.54 9.15 1.57
C LEU A 54 -0.91 7.95 0.86
N TYR A 55 -1.14 7.76 -0.43
CA TYR A 55 -0.59 6.61 -1.16
C TYR A 55 0.94 6.69 -1.34
N PRO A 56 1.50 7.81 -1.82
CA PRO A 56 2.95 7.98 -1.86
C PRO A 56 3.58 7.87 -0.47
N LEU A 57 2.94 8.45 0.55
CA LEU A 57 3.43 8.39 1.92
C LEU A 57 3.46 6.95 2.48
N GLY A 58 2.40 6.18 2.27
CA GLY A 58 2.31 4.79 2.72
C GLY A 58 3.31 3.88 2.00
N ILE A 59 3.42 3.99 0.67
CA ILE A 59 4.27 3.10 -0.13
C ILE A 59 5.75 3.51 -0.04
N PHE A 60 6.09 4.76 -0.38
CA PHE A 60 7.49 5.21 -0.40
C PHE A 60 8.03 5.54 0.99
N GLY A 61 7.18 6.04 1.90
CA GLY A 61 7.57 6.37 3.28
C GLY A 61 7.42 5.22 4.27
N GLY A 62 6.62 4.20 3.95
CA GLY A 62 6.31 3.07 4.83
C GLY A 62 6.83 1.74 4.30
N GLU A 63 6.16 1.19 3.28
CA GLU A 63 6.38 -0.19 2.82
C GLU A 63 7.77 -0.42 2.23
N MET A 64 8.22 0.45 1.32
CA MET A 64 9.50 0.28 0.65
C MET A 64 10.70 0.33 1.61
N PRO A 65 10.81 1.30 2.55
CA PRO A 65 11.88 1.32 3.54
C PRO A 65 11.87 0.09 4.45
N LEU A 66 10.69 -0.40 4.85
CA LEU A 66 10.57 -1.59 5.71
C LEU A 66 11.01 -2.86 4.99
N ILE A 67 10.60 -3.03 3.74
CA ILE A 67 11.05 -4.16 2.92
C ILE A 67 12.56 -4.09 2.74
N TYR A 68 13.09 -2.93 2.34
CA TYR A 68 14.53 -2.73 2.11
C TYR A 68 15.37 -3.06 3.35
N THR A 69 14.98 -2.54 4.51
CA THR A 69 15.69 -2.79 5.77
C THR A 69 15.59 -4.24 6.25
N SER A 70 14.54 -4.96 5.86
CA SER A 70 14.38 -6.39 6.17
C SER A 70 15.20 -7.33 5.27
N LEU A 71 15.60 -6.90 4.07
CA LEU A 71 16.29 -7.74 3.07
C LEU A 71 17.52 -8.53 3.59
N PRO A 72 18.49 -7.90 4.31
CA PRO A 72 19.64 -8.64 4.81
C PRO A 72 19.23 -9.68 5.85
N TYR A 73 18.27 -9.35 6.72
CA TYR A 73 17.75 -10.30 7.71
C TYR A 73 17.07 -11.52 7.05
N LEU A 74 16.30 -11.30 5.98
CA LEU A 74 15.68 -12.38 5.20
C LEU A 74 16.73 -13.26 4.51
N ARG A 75 17.82 -12.66 4.01
CA ARG A 75 18.92 -13.39 3.37
C ARG A 75 19.66 -14.28 4.37
N ASP A 76 20.03 -13.73 5.51
CA ASP A 76 20.90 -14.42 6.48
C ASP A 76 20.16 -15.58 7.17
N ARG A 77 18.88 -15.38 7.48
CA ARG A 77 18.06 -16.37 8.18
C ARG A 77 17.31 -17.33 7.27
N GLN A 78 17.30 -17.08 5.96
CA GLN A 78 16.58 -17.89 4.97
C GLN A 78 15.10 -18.10 5.33
N LEU A 79 14.49 -17.10 5.96
CA LEU A 79 13.11 -17.17 6.41
C LEU A 79 12.18 -17.41 5.21
N HIS A 80 11.19 -18.28 5.40
CA HIS A 80 10.18 -18.62 4.39
C HIS A 80 10.76 -19.04 3.02
N SER A 81 12.00 -19.55 3.00
CA SER A 81 12.67 -20.00 1.78
C SER A 81 12.70 -21.52 1.75
N LEU A 82 12.24 -22.12 0.65
CA LEU A 82 12.22 -23.56 0.42
C LEU A 82 13.47 -23.96 -0.37
N ARG A 83 14.32 -24.77 0.24
CA ARG A 83 15.54 -25.33 -0.37
C ARG A 83 15.31 -26.77 -0.81
N MET A 84 16.07 -27.20 -1.80
CA MET A 84 16.11 -28.59 -2.24
C MET A 84 16.89 -29.47 -1.24
N PRO A 85 16.60 -30.78 -1.15
CA PRO A 85 15.66 -31.54 -1.98
C PRO A 85 14.27 -31.65 -1.32
N ASN A 86 13.26 -31.03 -1.93
CA ASN A 86 11.86 -31.26 -1.60
C ASN A 86 11.21 -32.13 -2.70
N SER A 87 10.03 -32.72 -2.43
CA SER A 87 9.34 -33.65 -3.33
C SER A 87 9.01 -33.09 -4.71
N LEU A 88 8.90 -31.75 -4.84
CA LEU A 88 8.60 -31.05 -6.09
C LEU A 88 9.86 -30.55 -6.81
N ASN A 89 11.05 -30.77 -6.25
CA ASN A 89 12.34 -30.28 -6.74
C ASN A 89 12.36 -28.76 -7.04
N TYR A 90 11.58 -27.99 -6.27
CA TYR A 90 11.39 -26.56 -6.50
C TYR A 90 12.12 -25.73 -5.44
N ALA A 91 12.98 -24.81 -5.86
CA ALA A 91 13.63 -23.86 -4.94
C ALA A 91 12.89 -22.52 -4.94
N PHE A 92 12.45 -22.08 -3.76
CA PHE A 92 11.85 -20.75 -3.56
C PHE A 92 12.67 -19.97 -2.54
N SER A 93 13.06 -18.74 -2.88
CA SER A 93 13.77 -17.86 -1.97
C SER A 93 12.95 -16.60 -1.74
N TYR A 94 12.53 -16.42 -0.50
CA TYR A 94 11.73 -15.29 -0.08
C TYR A 94 12.51 -13.97 -0.19
N HIS A 95 13.84 -14.02 -0.10
CA HIS A 95 14.69 -12.85 -0.32
C HIS A 95 14.55 -12.30 -1.76
N TYR A 96 14.57 -13.17 -2.77
CA TYR A 96 14.38 -12.75 -4.16
C TYR A 96 12.93 -12.31 -4.43
N PHE A 97 11.95 -12.95 -3.78
CA PHE A 97 10.57 -12.48 -3.82
C PHE A 97 10.43 -11.07 -3.23
N ALA A 98 11.03 -10.78 -2.08
CA ALA A 98 11.01 -9.45 -1.46
C ALA A 98 11.73 -8.39 -2.32
N LEU A 99 12.83 -8.75 -2.99
CA LEU A 99 13.50 -7.90 -3.96
C LEU A 99 12.60 -7.58 -5.17
N ALA A 100 11.96 -8.59 -5.76
CA ALA A 100 10.97 -8.38 -6.82
C ALA A 100 9.79 -7.54 -6.33
N GLY A 101 9.36 -7.75 -5.09
CA GLY A 101 8.41 -6.93 -4.34
C GLY A 101 8.77 -5.45 -4.39
N LEU A 102 10.00 -5.13 -3.96
CA LEU A 102 10.50 -3.77 -3.84
C LEU A 102 10.66 -3.06 -5.19
N TYR A 103 11.21 -3.73 -6.20
CA TYR A 103 11.60 -3.07 -7.46
C TYR A 103 10.60 -3.22 -8.61
N VAL A 104 9.73 -4.23 -8.57
CA VAL A 104 8.82 -4.54 -9.68
C VAL A 104 7.37 -4.47 -9.23
N ILE A 105 6.99 -5.27 -8.23
CA ILE A 105 5.59 -5.45 -7.85
C ILE A 105 5.02 -4.17 -7.25
N LEU A 106 5.68 -3.58 -6.25
CA LEU A 106 5.20 -2.36 -5.58
C LEU A 106 5.12 -1.16 -6.54
N PRO A 107 6.16 -0.83 -7.33
CA PRO A 107 6.06 0.26 -8.29
C PRO A 107 4.95 0.05 -9.35
N ALA A 108 4.83 -1.17 -9.89
CA ALA A 108 3.79 -1.47 -10.86
C ALA A 108 2.38 -1.36 -10.25
N ALA A 109 2.18 -1.92 -9.05
CA ALA A 109 0.92 -1.84 -8.32
C ALA A 109 0.57 -0.38 -7.96
N PHE A 110 1.55 0.41 -7.54
CA PHE A 110 1.38 1.83 -7.27
C PHE A 110 0.89 2.57 -8.50
N LEU A 111 1.57 2.43 -9.65
CA LEU A 111 1.18 3.11 -10.88
C LEU A 111 -0.22 2.71 -11.32
N GLN A 112 -0.52 1.42 -11.35
CA GLN A 112 -1.83 0.92 -11.75
C GLN A 112 -2.96 1.46 -10.85
N LEU A 113 -2.81 1.34 -9.53
CA LEU A 113 -3.84 1.72 -8.59
C LEU A 113 -3.98 3.25 -8.51
N TYR A 114 -2.88 3.99 -8.55
CA TYR A 114 -2.89 5.45 -8.50
C TYR A 114 -3.57 6.04 -9.74
N SER A 115 -3.23 5.54 -10.94
CA SER A 115 -3.91 5.94 -12.18
C SER A 115 -5.41 5.63 -12.14
N TYR A 116 -5.79 4.46 -11.62
CA TYR A 116 -7.20 4.10 -11.46
C TYR A 116 -7.94 5.06 -10.52
N MET A 117 -7.36 5.41 -9.38
CA MET A 117 -7.95 6.34 -8.41
C MET A 117 -8.10 7.76 -8.98
N LEU A 118 -7.15 8.21 -9.81
CA LEU A 118 -7.27 9.49 -10.54
C LEU A 118 -8.47 9.49 -11.51
N GLN A 119 -8.70 8.39 -12.22
CA GLN A 119 -9.87 8.26 -13.09
C GLN A 119 -11.18 8.21 -12.29
N GLN A 120 -11.20 7.57 -11.12
CA GLN A 120 -12.37 7.59 -10.26
C GLN A 120 -12.66 9.00 -9.73
N ARG A 121 -11.61 9.73 -9.35
CA ARG A 121 -11.71 11.11 -8.88
C ARG A 121 -12.33 12.00 -9.94
N SER A 122 -11.87 11.95 -11.19
CA SER A 122 -12.46 12.76 -12.27
C SER A 122 -13.92 12.41 -12.49
N LYS A 123 -14.30 11.13 -12.54
CA LYS A 123 -15.70 10.70 -12.72
C LYS A 123 -16.65 11.18 -11.61
N ARG A 124 -16.16 11.29 -10.37
CA ARG A 124 -17.00 11.59 -9.19
C ARG A 124 -17.00 13.07 -8.81
N LEU A 125 -15.90 13.79 -9.08
CA LEU A 125 -15.71 15.19 -8.69
C LEU A 125 -15.73 16.15 -9.87
N SER A 126 -15.70 15.69 -11.13
CA SER A 126 -15.82 16.61 -12.27
C SER A 126 -17.16 17.34 -12.24
N PRO A 127 -17.19 18.66 -12.47
CA PRO A 127 -18.43 19.39 -12.66
C PRO A 127 -19.22 18.73 -13.80
N ARG A 128 -20.49 18.42 -13.55
CA ARG A 128 -21.40 18.00 -14.64
C ARG A 128 -21.44 19.19 -15.61
N ALA A 129 -20.93 19.01 -16.83
CA ALA A 129 -21.07 20.02 -17.88
C ALA A 129 -22.56 20.38 -17.94
N LYS A 130 -22.89 21.66 -17.71
CA LYS A 130 -24.24 22.15 -17.94
C LYS A 130 -24.48 21.96 -19.44
N VAL A 131 -25.25 20.94 -19.80
CA VAL A 131 -25.88 20.89 -21.12
C VAL A 131 -26.88 22.03 -21.09
N ALA A 132 -26.51 23.11 -21.79
CA ALA A 132 -27.36 24.26 -22.04
C ALA A 132 -28.50 23.87 -22.99
#